data_AF-A0A0M3JKB8-F1
#
_entry.id   AF-A0A0M3JKB8-F1
#
_cell.length_a   1.000
_cell.length_b   1.000
_cell.length_c   1.000
_cell.angle_alpha   90.00
_cell.angle_beta   90.00
_cell.angle_gamma   90.00
#
_symmetry.space_group_name_H-M   'P 1'
#
loop_
_entity.id
_entity.type
_entity.pdbx_description
1 polymer ?
#
loop_
_entity_poly.entity_id
_entity_poly.type
_entity_poly.pdbx_seq_one_letter_code
_entity_poly.pdbx_strand_id
1 'polypeptide(L)' 'MFASPGQQGPSLETVIAFLQRKVKQNLLTCSNGLYKVVKEQPAQ' A
#
# COMPACT_ATOMS: atom_id res chain seq x y z
N MET A 1 -11.30 0.70 -10.58
CA MET A 1 -10.69 -0.40 -9.78
C MET A 1 -9.36 -0.77 -10.43
N PHE A 2 -8.36 -1.21 -9.67
CA PHE A 2 -6.97 -1.50 -10.10
C PHE A 2 -6.80 -2.65 -11.12
N ALA A 3 -7.88 -3.08 -11.77
CA ALA A 3 -7.86 -4.11 -12.79
C ALA A 3 -8.02 -3.47 -14.17
N SER A 4 -7.17 -3.87 -15.10
CA SER A 4 -7.37 -3.63 -16.52
C SER A 4 -8.72 -4.22 -16.96
N PRO A 5 -9.42 -3.61 -17.94
CA PRO A 5 -10.66 -4.16 -18.48
C PRO A 5 -10.47 -5.64 -18.88
N GLY A 6 -11.26 -6.55 -18.29
CA GLY A 6 -11.20 -7.98 -18.59
C GLY A 6 -10.27 -8.83 -17.71
N GLN A 7 -9.52 -8.25 -16.77
CA GLN A 7 -8.79 -9.02 -15.76
C GLN A 7 -9.47 -8.97 -14.40
N GLN A 8 -9.57 -10.11 -13.72
CA GLN A 8 -10.02 -10.16 -12.34
C GLN A 8 -8.96 -9.45 -11.47
N GLY A 9 -9.39 -8.42 -10.74
CA GLY A 9 -8.49 -7.68 -9.86
C GLY A 9 -7.95 -8.53 -8.71
N PRO A 10 -6.88 -8.08 -8.04
CA PRO A 10 -6.33 -8.77 -6.87
C PRO A 10 -7.40 -8.91 -5.79
N SER A 11 -7.35 -10.01 -5.04
CA SER A 11 -8.22 -10.19 -3.88
C SER A 11 -7.88 -9.17 -2.79
N LEU A 12 -8.82 -8.94 -1.88
CA LEU A 12 -8.60 -8.06 -0.73
C LEU A 12 -7.39 -8.50 0.09
N GLU A 13 -7.20 -9.80 0.30
CA GLU A 13 -6.05 -10.37 1.00
C GLU A 13 -4.72 -10.02 0.31
N THR A 14 -4.66 -10.13 -1.01
CA THR A 14 -3.48 -9.73 -1.79
C THR A 14 -3.18 -8.25 -1.60
N VAL A 15 -4.20 -7.39 -1.60
CA VAL A 15 -4.04 -5.94 -1.37
C VAL A 15 -3.56 -5.65 0.05
N ILE A 16 -4.12 -6.31 1.06
CA ILE A 16 -3.70 -6.15 2.46
C ILE A 16 -2.23 -6.57 2.62
N ALA A 17 -1.85 -7.75 2.12
CA ALA A 17 -0.48 -8.24 2.20
C ALA A 17 0.51 -7.29 1.51
N PHE A 18 0.12 -6.72 0.36
CA PHE A 18 0.90 -5.71 -0.34
C PHE A 18 1.11 -4.45 0.51
N LEU A 19 0.03 -3.88 1.08
CA LEU A 19 0.11 -2.67 1.90
C LEU A 19 0.94 -2.91 3.17
N GLN A 20 0.79 -4.06 3.82
CA GLN A 20 1.62 -4.45 4.96
C GLN A 20 3.11 -4.56 4.59
N ARG A 21 3.43 -5.11 3.42
CA ARG A 21 4.82 -5.15 2.93
C ARG A 21 5.38 -3.73 2.74
N LYS A 22 4.58 -2.80 2.23
CA LYS A 22 4.98 -1.39 2.07
C LYS A 22 5.18 -0.68 3.41
N VAL A 23 4.43 -1.05 4.45
CA VAL A 23 4.68 -0.58 5.82
C VAL A 23 6.02 -1.11 6.35
N LYS A 24 6.31 -2.41 6.15
CA LYS A 24 7.62 -2.99 6.54
C LYS A 24 8.81 -2.35 5.82
N GLN A 25 8.60 -1.84 4.60
CA GLN A 25 9.60 -1.10 3.83
C GLN A 25 9.72 0.38 4.24
N ASN A 26 8.98 0.81 5.26
CA ASN A 26 8.90 2.20 5.72
C ASN A 26 8.45 3.19 4.62
N LEU A 27 7.71 2.70 3.61
CA LEU A 27 7.14 3.53 2.54
C LEU A 27 5.74 4.02 2.92
N LEU A 28 5.04 3.25 3.75
CA LEU A 28 3.72 3.57 4.29
C LEU A 28 3.74 3.50 5.82
N THR A 29 2.86 4.27 6.43
CA THR A 29 2.42 4.10 7.82
C THR A 29 0.97 3.67 7.84
N CYS A 30 0.61 2.78 8.77
CA CYS A 30 -0.77 2.40 9.02
C CYS A 30 -1.20 2.97 10.37
N SER A 31 -2.27 3.78 10.38
CA SER A 31 -2.82 4.37 11.60
C SER A 31 -4.34 4.45 11.48
N ASN A 32 -5.05 3.92 12.48
CA ASN A 32 -6.51 3.87 12.52
C ASN A 32 -7.16 3.27 11.25
N GLY A 33 -6.56 2.21 10.71
CA GLY A 33 -7.02 1.57 9.47
C GLY A 33 -6.72 2.34 8.17
N LEU A 34 -6.04 3.48 8.25
CA LEU A 34 -5.65 4.29 7.10
C LEU A 34 -4.16 4.14 6.81
N TYR A 35 -3.82 3.95 5.54
CA TYR A 35 -2.44 3.94 5.06
C TYR A 35 -2.04 5.33 4.57
N LYS A 36 -0.90 5.86 5.05
CA LYS A 36 -0.33 7.15 4.65
C LYS A 36 1.08 6.96 4.13
N VAL A 37 1.47 7.73 3.11
CA VAL A 37 2.85 7.73 2.60
C VAL A 37 3.78 8.34 3.63
N VAL A 38 4.90 7.68 3.91
CA VAL A 38 6.02 8.30 4.62
C VAL A 38 6.66 9.26 3.64
N LYS A 39 6.43 10.57 3.80
CA LYS A 39 7.19 11.57 3.04
C LYS A 39 8.65 11.37 3.41
N GLU A 40 9.49 11.08 2.41
CA GLU A 40 10.93 11.15 2.56
C GLU A 40 11.25 12.54 3.15
N GLN A 41 11.90 12.57 4.31
CA GLN A 41 12.58 13.81 4.71
C GLN A 41 13.52 14.14 3.54
N PRO A 42 13.53 15.37 3.03
CA PRO A 42 14.50 15.74 1.99
C PRO A 42 15.88 15.33 2.50
N ALA A 43 16.62 14.57 1.68
CA ALA A 43 17.99 14.20 1.98
C ALA A 43 18.75 15.48 2.38
N GLN A 44 19.14 15.55 3.65
CA GLN A 44 19.93 16.64 4.21
C GLN A 44 21.37 16.54 3.75
#